data_AF-A0A2R6FRK8-F1
#
_entry.id   AF-A0A2R6FRK8-F1
#
_cell.length_a   1.000
_cell.length_b   1.000
_cell.length_c   1.000
_cell.angle_alpha   90.00
_cell.angle_beta   90.00
_cell.angle_gamma   90.00
#
_symmetry.space_group_name_H-M   'P 1'
#
loop_
_entity.id
_entity.type
_entity.pdbx_description
1 polymer ?
#
loop_
_entity_poly.entity_id
_entity_poly.type
_entity_poly.pdbx_seq_one_letter_code
_entity_poly.pdbx_strand_id
1 'polypeptide(L)'
;MAAVSTSGGIAYGLRTALTLGVVLLVALGCTVVGTTTFTDSYIYDFRGLHVADWRRLVGGFVLSAVGLVALCGGASGLLYTVVADGVRRETSRTA
;
A
#
# COMPACT_ATOMS: atom_id res chain seq x y z
N MET A 1 -11.79 -32.45 -15.90
CA MET A 1 -11.05 -31.62 -14.92
C MET A 1 -9.72 -31.27 -15.57
N ALA A 2 -9.55 -30.01 -15.99
CA ALA A 2 -8.29 -29.57 -16.57
C ALA A 2 -7.24 -29.56 -15.44
N ALA A 3 -6.18 -30.35 -15.60
CA ALA A 3 -5.04 -30.33 -14.70
C ALA A 3 -4.37 -28.96 -14.84
N VAL A 4 -4.80 -28.01 -14.01
CA VAL A 4 -4.11 -26.73 -13.86
C VAL A 4 -2.75 -27.07 -13.30
N SER A 5 -1.72 -26.92 -14.13
CA SER A 5 -0.34 -27.19 -13.74
C SER A 5 -0.04 -26.38 -12.48
N THR A 6 0.31 -27.08 -11.40
CA THR A 6 0.65 -26.49 -10.10
C THR A 6 1.76 -25.44 -10.24
N SER A 7 2.64 -25.55 -11.24
CA SER A 7 3.65 -24.55 -11.58
C SER A 7 3.05 -23.22 -12.06
N GLY A 8 1.95 -23.25 -12.83
CA GLY A 8 1.24 -22.06 -13.30
C GLY A 8 0.53 -21.32 -12.18
N GLY A 9 -0.06 -22.04 -11.23
CA GLY A 9 -0.67 -21.47 -10.03
C GLY A 9 0.34 -20.79 -9.11
N ILE A 10 1.50 -21.41 -8.89
CA ILE A 10 2.58 -20.84 -8.05
C ILE A 10 3.22 -19.62 -8.73
N ALA A 11 3.48 -19.67 -10.04
CA ALA A 11 4.02 -18.54 -10.78
C ALA A 11 3.05 -17.34 -10.79
N TYR A 12 1.75 -17.61 -10.92
CA TYR A 12 0.72 -16.58 -10.83
C TYR A 12 0.66 -15.97 -9.43
N GLY A 13 0.67 -16.80 -8.37
CA GLY A 13 0.68 -16.37 -6.97
C GLY A 13 1.89 -15.50 -6.62
N LEU A 14 3.09 -15.91 -7.05
CA LEU A 14 4.32 -15.14 -6.86
C LEU A 14 4.26 -13.79 -7.58
N ARG A 15 3.74 -13.77 -8.82
CA ARG A 15 3.58 -12.55 -9.61
C ARG A 15 2.59 -11.59 -8.96
N THR A 16 1.46 -12.08 -8.46
CA THR A 16 0.47 -11.25 -7.75
C THR A 16 1.01 -10.69 -6.43
N ALA A 17 1.77 -11.51 -5.68
CA ALA A 17 2.40 -11.07 -4.44
C ALA A 17 3.48 -10.01 -4.70
N LEU A 18 4.31 -10.19 -5.73
CA LEU A 18 5.28 -9.19 -6.17
C LEU A 18 4.61 -7.88 -6.60
N THR A 19 3.54 -7.94 -7.39
CA THR A 19 2.81 -6.73 -7.80
C THR A 19 2.19 -6.00 -6.62
N LEU A 20 1.57 -6.72 -5.68
CA LEU A 20 1.02 -6.12 -4.45
C LEU A 20 2.13 -5.55 -3.57
N GLY A 21 3.26 -6.24 -3.44
CA GLY A 21 4.42 -5.77 -2.70
C GLY A 21 5.00 -4.48 -3.27
N VAL A 22 5.14 -4.38 -4.60
CA VAL A 22 5.60 -3.15 -5.27
C VAL A 22 4.62 -2.01 -5.05
N VAL A 23 3.31 -2.25 -5.18
CA VAL A 23 2.28 -1.23 -4.94
C VAL A 23 2.30 -0.74 -3.49
N LEU A 24 2.44 -1.65 -2.51
CA LEU A 24 2.56 -1.30 -1.10
C LEU A 24 3.83 -0.49 -0.82
N LEU A 25 4.94 -0.83 -1.48
CA LEU A 25 6.21 -0.11 -1.32
C LEU A 25 6.12 1.32 -1.87
N VAL A 26 5.49 1.50 -3.04
CA VAL A 26 5.19 2.82 -3.60
C VAL A 26 4.25 3.61 -2.68
N ALA A 27 3.20 2.98 -2.16
CA ALA A 27 2.26 3.61 -1.22
C ALA A 27 2.95 4.04 0.08
N LEU A 28 3.88 3.24 0.60
CA LEU A 28 4.70 3.58 1.76
C LEU A 28 5.60 4.78 1.45
N GLY A 29 6.24 4.81 0.29
CA GLY A 29 7.01 5.96 -0.19
C GLY A 29 6.18 7.24 -0.25
N CYS A 30 4.98 7.18 -0.84
CA CYS A 30 4.05 8.31 -0.88
C CYS A 30 3.64 8.77 0.52
N THR A 31 3.44 7.84 1.45
CA THR A 31 3.08 8.16 2.84
C THR A 31 4.21 8.92 3.52
N VAL A 32 5.44 8.41 3.41
CA VAL A 32 6.64 9.03 4.01
C VAL A 32 6.91 10.41 3.40
N VAL A 33 6.88 10.54 2.08
CA VAL A 33 7.07 11.84 1.41
C VAL A 33 5.95 12.81 1.75
N GLY A 34 4.71 12.34 1.87
CA GLY A 34 3.58 13.16 2.29
C GLY A 34 3.73 13.70 3.71
N THR A 35 4.10 12.83 4.66
CA THR A 35 4.26 13.23 6.07
C THR A 35 5.45 14.17 6.27
N THR A 36 6.57 13.96 5.58
CA THR A 36 7.71 14.90 5.65
C THR A 36 7.33 16.26 5.08
N THR A 37 6.70 16.31 3.91
CA THR A 37 6.26 17.57 3.28
C THR A 37 5.23 18.31 4.14
N PHE A 38 4.35 17.58 4.83
CA PHE A 38 3.39 18.15 5.78
C PHE A 38 4.08 18.76 7.00
N THR A 39 5.08 18.06 7.55
CA THR A 39 5.84 18.52 8.73
C THR A 39 6.69 19.75 8.41
N ASP A 40 7.29 19.78 7.22
CA ASP A 40 8.14 20.87 6.74
C ASP A 40 7.36 22.02 6.09
N SER A 41 6.03 22.05 6.25
CA SER A 41 5.18 23.08 5.66
C SER A 41 5.28 24.45 6.33
N TYR A 42 5.93 24.55 7.50
CA TYR A 42 6.16 25.80 8.20
C TYR A 42 7.45 26.47 7.73
N ILE A 43 7.33 27.67 7.15
CA ILE A 43 8.46 28.46 6.67
C ILE A 43 8.66 29.66 7.60
N TYR A 44 9.91 30.00 7.90
CA TYR A 44 10.26 31.24 8.59
C TYR A 44 10.21 32.41 7.61
N ASP A 45 9.29 33.34 7.83
CA ASP A 45 9.27 34.60 7.08
C ASP A 45 10.37 35.55 7.60
N PHE A 46 10.78 36.54 6.80
CA PHE A 46 11.86 37.50 7.10
C PHE A 46 11.64 38.33 8.38
N ARG A 47 10.45 38.24 8.99
CA ARG A 47 10.08 38.89 10.26
C ARG A 47 9.99 37.94 11.47
N GLY A 48 10.41 36.68 11.32
CA GLY A 48 10.30 35.67 12.40
C GLY A 48 8.87 35.16 12.63
N LEU A 49 7.93 35.49 11.75
CA LEU A 49 6.57 34.95 11.76
C LEU A 49 6.56 33.58 11.07
N HIS A 50 5.97 32.58 11.73
CA HIS A 50 5.70 31.29 11.12
C HIS A 50 4.58 31.46 10.10
N VAL A 51 4.92 31.37 8.81
CA VAL A 51 3.93 31.36 7.73
C VAL A 51 3.83 29.94 7.22
N ALA A 52 2.64 29.35 7.33
CA ALA A 52 2.37 28.02 6.78
C ALA A 52 2.27 28.10 5.26
N ASP A 53 3.10 27.32 4.56
CA ASP A 53 2.94 27.09 3.13
C ASP A 53 1.77 26.13 2.92
N TRP A 54 0.59 26.71 2.71
CA TRP A 54 -0.66 25.98 2.48
C TRP A 54 -0.58 24.98 1.32
N ARG A 55 0.26 25.23 0.30
CA ARG A 55 0.42 24.30 -0.83
C ARG A 55 1.14 23.04 -0.39
N ARG A 56 2.21 23.18 0.39
CA ARG A 56 2.96 22.05 0.97
C ARG A 56 2.13 21.30 2.01
N LEU A 57 1.37 22.02 2.82
CA LEU A 57 0.52 21.44 3.86
C LEU A 57 -0.60 20.58 3.24
N VAL A 58 -1.35 21.12 2.27
CA VAL A 58 -2.41 20.36 1.58
C VAL A 58 -1.83 19.23 0.73
N GLY A 59 -0.74 19.49 0.00
CA GLY A 59 -0.07 18.49 -0.83
C GLY A 59 0.45 17.30 -0.01
N GLY A 60 1.12 17.56 1.12
CA GLY A 60 1.62 16.53 2.03
C GLY A 60 0.50 15.74 2.70
N PHE A 61 -0.59 16.40 3.11
CA PHE A 61 -1.77 15.73 3.66
C PHE A 61 -2.42 14.79 2.65
N VAL A 62 -2.64 15.24 1.41
CA VAL A 62 -3.23 14.41 0.36
C VAL A 62 -2.33 13.23 0.02
N LEU A 63 -1.01 13.44 -0.16
CA LEU A 63 -0.07 12.35 -0.48
C LEU A 63 -0.05 11.29 0.63
N SER A 64 -0.03 11.72 1.88
CA SER A 64 -0.01 10.81 3.04
C SER A 64 -1.34 10.06 3.20
N ALA A 65 -2.48 10.73 3.02
CA ALA A 65 -3.79 10.09 3.06
C ALA A 65 -3.95 9.04 1.95
N VAL A 66 -3.56 9.36 0.71
CA VAL A 66 -3.63 8.40 -0.41
C VAL A 66 -2.71 7.21 -0.19
N GLY A 67 -1.48 7.45 0.27
CA GLY A 67 -0.54 6.37 0.61
C GLY A 67 -1.09 5.43 1.69
N LEU A 68 -1.68 6.00 2.75
CA LEU A 68 -2.24 5.23 3.86
C LEU A 68 -3.47 4.42 3.44
N VAL A 69 -4.38 4.99 2.64
CA VAL A 69 -5.52 4.26 2.08
C VAL A 69 -5.06 3.10 1.20
N ALA A 70 -4.04 3.32 0.35
CA ALA A 70 -3.48 2.27 -0.49
C ALA A 70 -2.80 1.15 0.34
N LEU A 71 -2.14 1.49 1.46
CA LEU A 71 -1.60 0.51 2.39
C LEU A 71 -2.70 -0.32 3.06
N CYS A 72 -3.77 0.30 3.55
CA CYS A 72 -4.91 -0.40 4.15
C CYS A 72 -5.63 -1.29 3.12
N GLY A 73 -5.81 -0.81 1.89
CA GLY A 73 -6.39 -1.57 0.79
C GLY A 73 -5.53 -2.78 0.40
N GLY A 74 -4.22 -2.58 0.27
CA GLY A 74 -3.29 -3.67 -0.03
C GLY A 74 -3.19 -4.70 1.10
N ALA A 75 -3.21 -4.26 2.37
CA ALA A 75 -3.19 -5.16 3.53
C ALA A 75 -4.46 -6.04 3.61
N SER A 76 -5.63 -5.44 3.43
CA SER A 76 -6.91 -6.18 3.38
C SER A 76 -6.99 -7.14 2.18
N GLY A 77 -6.47 -6.72 1.02
CA GLY A 77 -6.34 -7.58 -0.16
C GLY A 77 -5.44 -8.80 0.09
N LEU A 78 -4.29 -8.61 0.76
CA LEU A 78 -3.40 -9.70 1.14
C LEU A 78 -4.07 -10.67 2.11
N LEU A 79 -4.75 -10.16 3.15
CA LEU A 79 -5.50 -10.99 4.09
C LEU A 79 -6.57 -11.82 3.38
N TYR A 80 -7.32 -11.23 2.44
CA TYR A 80 -8.31 -11.95 1.66
C TYR A 80 -7.68 -13.11 0.86
N THR A 81 -6.54 -12.87 0.20
CA THR A 81 -5.84 -13.91 -0.56
C THR A 81 -5.35 -15.05 0.33
N VAL A 82 -4.81 -14.75 1.51
CA VAL A 82 -4.35 -15.75 2.48
C VAL A 82 -5.52 -16.59 3.00
N VAL A 83 -6.65 -15.95 3.35
CA VAL A 83 -7.85 -16.66 3.80
C VAL A 83 -8.40 -17.56 2.69
N ALA A 84 -8.49 -17.05 1.45
CA ALA A 84 -8.97 -17.83 0.31
C ALA A 84 -8.08 -19.06 0.04
N ASP A 85 -6.76 -18.92 0.15
CA ASP A 85 -5.83 -20.05 0.01
C ASP A 85 -5.94 -21.05 1.18
N GLY A 86 -6.18 -20.56 2.41
CA GLY A 86 -6.47 -21.39 3.58
C GLY A 86 -7.70 -22.28 3.36
N VAL A 87 -8.83 -21.68 2.95
CA VAL A 87 -10.09 -22.40 2.68
C VAL A 87 -9.93 -23.43 1.57
N ARG A 88 -9.19 -23.10 0.50
CA ARG A 88 -8.92 -24.03 -0.61
C ARG A 88 -8.14 -25.26 -0.14
N ARG A 89 -7.13 -25.08 0.73
CA ARG A 89 -6.31 -26.17 1.27
C ARG A 89 -7.08 -27.09 2.21
N GLU A 90 -7.97 -26.54 3.04
CA GLU A 90 -8.84 -27.34 3.92
C GLU A 90 -9.83 -28.17 3.11
N THR A 91 -10.46 -27.58 2.09
CA THR A 91 -11.42 -28.26 1.21
C THR A 91 -10.77 -29.42 0.45
N SER A 92 -9.50 -29.29 0.05
CA SER A 92 -8.75 -30.38 -0.59
C SER A 92 -8.27 -31.48 0.37
N ARG A 93 -8.38 -31.27 1.69
CA ARG A 93 -7.99 -32.27 2.70
C ARG A 93 -9.17 -33.11 3.17
N THR A 94 -10.39 -32.58 3.00
CA THR A 94 -11.65 -33.24 3.34
C THR A 94 -12.31 -33.95 2.15
N ALA A 95 -11.85 -33.72 0.92
CA ALA A 95 -12.24 -34.41 -0.30
C ALA A 95 -11.30 -35.59 -0.62
#